data_AF-A0A7V4Y8B9-F1
#
_entry.id   AF-A0A7V4Y8B9-F1
#
_cell.length_a   1.000
_cell.length_b   1.000
_cell.length_c   1.000
_cell.angle_alpha   90.00
_cell.angle_beta   90.00
_cell.angle_gamma   90.00
#
_symmetry.space_group_name_H-M   'P 1'
#
loop_
_entity.id
_entity.type
_entity.pdbx_description
1 polymer ?
#
loop_
_entity_poly.entity_id
_entity_poly.type
_entity_poly.pdbx_seq_one_letter_code
_entity_poly.pdbx_strand_id
1 'polypeptide(L)'
;MKIFRRGIDTGLFSPQPMAGPLFKKRHGLDDGFNLLYVGRISRDKDLPFLIKIYERLLEIDENWNLIFVGDGSYLRELKAETWRYKRVRFLGRVDYSSLP
;
A
#
# COMPACT_ATOMS: atom_id res chain seq x y z
N MET A 1 -16.72 17.44 -26.22
CA MET A 1 -15.72 17.26 -25.15
C MET A 1 -16.47 17.07 -23.84
N LYS A 2 -16.37 15.91 -23.18
CA LYS A 2 -17.10 15.62 -21.93
C LYS A 2 -16.17 15.92 -20.76
N ILE A 3 -16.59 16.75 -19.80
CA ILE A 3 -15.78 17.07 -18.61
C ILE A 3 -15.66 15.80 -17.76
N PHE A 4 -14.44 15.28 -17.63
CA PHE A 4 -14.13 14.21 -16.70
C PHE A 4 -13.86 14.81 -15.33
N ARG A 5 -14.84 14.70 -14.42
CA ARG A 5 -14.70 15.20 -13.06
C ARG A 5 -13.74 14.28 -12.29
N ARG A 6 -12.57 14.80 -11.92
CA ARG A 6 -11.54 14.12 -11.12
C ARG A 6 -11.73 14.31 -9.61
N GLY A 7 -12.95 14.62 -9.20
CA GLY A 7 -13.29 14.82 -7.79
C GLY A 7 -13.25 13.49 -7.04
N ILE A 8 -13.01 13.57 -5.74
CA ILE A 8 -13.11 12.44 -4.82
C ILE A 8 -14.30 12.70 -3.88
N ASP A 9 -15.02 11.65 -3.50
CA ASP A 9 -16.10 11.77 -2.52
C ASP A 9 -15.48 11.98 -1.15
N THR A 10 -15.61 13.18 -0.58
CA THR A 10 -15.01 13.53 0.72
C THR A 10 -15.81 12.98 1.91
N GLY A 11 -17.03 12.48 1.69
CA GLY A 11 -17.78 11.74 2.71
C GLY A 11 -17.27 10.31 2.85
N LEU A 12 -16.92 9.70 1.71
CA LEU A 12 -16.30 8.38 1.62
C LEU A 12 -14.82 8.41 2.04
N PHE A 13 -14.05 9.32 1.43
CA PHE A 13 -12.62 9.50 1.68
C PHE A 13 -12.38 10.63 2.70
N SER A 14 -12.61 10.31 3.97
CA SER A 14 -12.35 11.19 5.10
C SER A 14 -11.41 10.55 6.13
N PRO A 15 -10.76 11.33 7.00
CA PRO A 15 -10.05 10.77 8.14
C PRO A 15 -11.00 9.96 9.04
N GLN A 16 -10.62 8.72 9.32
CA GLN A 16 -11.37 7.80 10.18
C GLN A 16 -10.45 7.34 11.32
N PRO A 17 -10.62 7.83 12.55
CA PRO A 17 -9.70 7.56 13.66
C PRO A 17 -9.46 6.07 13.93
N MET A 18 -10.49 5.24 13.75
CA MET A 18 -10.42 3.80 13.97
C MET A 18 -9.95 2.99 12.75
N ALA A 19 -9.82 3.60 11.57
CA ALA A 19 -9.43 2.88 10.36
C ALA A 19 -8.02 2.29 10.47
N GLY A 20 -7.06 3.05 11.01
CA GLY A 20 -5.68 2.59 11.20
C GLY A 20 -5.57 1.36 12.12
N PRO A 21 -6.06 1.42 13.37
CA PRO A 21 -6.07 0.28 14.28
C PRO A 21 -6.82 -0.94 13.74
N LEU A 22 -7.99 -0.74 13.13
CA LEU A 22 -8.78 -1.84 12.54
C LEU A 22 -8.07 -2.48 11.35
N PHE A 23 -7.41 -1.67 10.50
CA PHE A 23 -6.63 -2.15 9.37
C PHE A 23 -5.45 -3.01 9.83
N LYS A 24 -4.69 -2.55 10.83
CA LYS A 24 -3.59 -3.31 11.44
C LYS A 24 -4.08 -4.66 11.97
N LYS A 25 -5.16 -4.66 12.76
CA LYS A 25 -5.74 -5.88 13.33
C LYS A 25 -6.25 -6.85 12.25
N ARG A 26 -6.94 -6.34 11.23
CA ARG A 26 -7.50 -7.16 10.14
C ARG A 26 -6.43 -7.89 9.34
N HIS A 27 -5.29 -7.23 9.11
CA HIS A 27 -4.22 -7.75 8.25
C HIS A 27 -3.03 -8.31 9.02
N GLY A 28 -3.13 -8.41 10.35
CA GLY A 28 -2.05 -8.93 11.20
C GLY A 28 -0.73 -8.18 10.99
N LEU A 29 -0.80 -6.85 10.86
CA LEU A 29 0.38 -6.02 10.67
C LEU A 29 1.14 -5.91 11.98
N ASP A 30 2.46 -5.99 11.90
CA ASP A 30 3.34 -5.76 13.03
C ASP A 30 3.20 -4.31 13.53
N ASP A 31 3.52 -4.06 14.79
CA ASP A 31 3.52 -2.70 15.35
C ASP A 31 4.55 -1.79 14.67
N GLY A 32 4.33 -0.47 14.70
CA GLY A 32 5.18 0.50 14.01
C GLY A 32 4.46 1.28 12.91
N PHE A 33 5.25 1.82 11.99
CA PHE A 33 4.81 2.70 10.92
C PHE A 33 4.41 1.93 9.67
N ASN A 34 3.37 2.39 8.99
CA ASN A 34 2.86 1.77 7.77
C ASN A 34 3.15 2.66 6.56
N LEU A 35 4.00 2.19 5.65
CA LEU A 35 4.20 2.77 4.34
C LEU A 35 3.25 2.08 3.34
N LEU A 36 2.16 2.75 2.98
CA LEU A 36 1.06 2.19 2.20
C LEU A 36 1.11 2.67 0.74
N TYR A 37 1.11 1.73 -0.20
CA TYR A 37 0.85 1.96 -1.60
C TYR A 37 -0.50 1.35 -2.01
N VAL A 38 -1.35 2.16 -2.65
CA VAL A 38 -2.63 1.71 -3.22
C VAL A 38 -2.66 2.06 -4.70
N GLY A 39 -2.80 1.04 -5.55
CA GLY A 39 -2.89 1.26 -6.99
C GLY A 39 -2.52 0.03 -7.82
N ARG A 40 -2.49 0.20 -9.15
CA ARG A 40 -2.04 -0.86 -10.06
C ARG A 40 -0.56 -1.17 -9.80
N ILE A 41 -0.21 -2.44 -9.73
CA ILE A 41 1.18 -2.89 -9.53
C ILE A 41 1.81 -3.12 -10.91
N SER A 42 2.38 -2.05 -11.47
CA SER A 42 2.95 -2.01 -12.81
C SER A 42 4.22 -1.15 -12.86
N ARG A 43 5.09 -1.38 -13.85
CA ARG A 43 6.39 -0.70 -13.94
C ARG A 43 6.29 0.82 -14.10
N ASP A 44 5.23 1.33 -14.71
CA ASP A 44 4.98 2.77 -14.88
C ASP A 44 4.75 3.51 -13.54
N LYS A 45 4.57 2.77 -12.44
CA LYS A 45 4.40 3.32 -11.08
C LYS A 45 5.69 3.43 -10.29
N ASP A 46 6.82 3.07 -10.91
CA ASP A 46 8.17 3.17 -10.32
C ASP A 46 8.25 2.59 -8.89
N LEU A 47 7.65 1.42 -8.68
CA LEU A 47 7.70 0.73 -7.39
C LEU A 47 9.13 0.37 -6.91
N PRO A 48 10.13 0.14 -7.80
CA PRO A 48 11.52 0.02 -7.35
C PRO A 48 12.03 1.23 -6.56
N PHE A 49 11.57 2.45 -6.90
CA PHE A 49 11.91 3.64 -6.11
C PHE A 49 11.32 3.56 -4.70
N LEU A 50 10.09 3.08 -4.54
CA LEU A 50 9.47 2.88 -3.22
C LEU A 50 10.23 1.85 -2.38
N ILE A 51 10.77 0.78 -2.99
CA ILE A 51 11.61 -0.20 -2.29
C ILE A 51 12.88 0.48 -1.77
N LYS A 52 13.55 1.32 -2.59
CA LYS A 52 14.74 2.07 -2.15
C LYS A 52 14.46 3.01 -0.98
N ILE A 53 13.30 3.67 -0.99
CA ILE A 53 12.86 4.49 0.17
C ILE A 53 12.73 3.60 1.40
N TYR A 54 12.05 2.46 1.26
CA TYR A 54 11.86 1.51 2.36
C TYR A 54 13.19 1.00 2.92
N GLU A 55 14.14 0.63 2.06
CA GLU A 55 15.50 0.22 2.47
C GLU A 55 16.20 1.30 3.29
N ARG A 56 16.11 2.57 2.87
CA ARG A 56 16.66 3.70 3.63
C ARG A 56 15.95 3.95 4.97
N LEU A 57 14.65 3.68 5.05
CA LEU A 57 13.92 3.76 6.31
C LEU A 57 14.38 2.67 7.29
N LEU A 58 14.65 1.46 6.79
CA LEU A 58 15.17 0.36 7.59
C LEU A 58 16.59 0.61 8.12
N GLU A 59 17.38 1.47 7.48
CA GLU A 59 18.68 1.91 8.01
C GLU A 59 18.55 2.79 9.27
N ILE A 60 17.38 3.43 9.47
CA ILE A 60 17.11 4.32 10.61
C ILE A 60 16.47 3.53 11.77
N ASP A 61 15.43 2.75 11.46
CA ASP A 61 14.70 1.91 12.43
C ASP A 61 14.01 0.76 11.67
N GLU A 62 13.86 -0.40 12.29
CA GLU A 62 13.24 -1.58 11.70
C GLU A 62 11.70 -1.61 11.80
N ASN A 63 11.08 -0.62 12.47
CA ASN A 63 9.63 -0.54 12.71
C ASN A 63 8.82 0.02 11.55
N TRP A 64 9.10 -0.45 10.33
CA TRP A 64 8.35 -0.11 9.13
C TRP A 64 7.72 -1.33 8.48
N ASN A 65 6.42 -1.24 8.22
CA ASN A 65 5.69 -2.15 7.35
C ASN A 65 5.56 -1.51 5.97
N LEU A 66 5.90 -2.24 4.91
CA LEU A 66 5.65 -1.82 3.53
C LEU A 66 4.49 -2.61 2.95
N ILE A 67 3.42 -1.91 2.56
CA ILE A 67 2.13 -2.53 2.25
C ILE A 67 1.71 -2.15 0.84
N PHE A 68 1.51 -3.15 0.00
CA PHE A 68 1.00 -3.01 -1.35
C PHE A 68 -0.44 -3.50 -1.45
N VAL A 69 -1.34 -2.61 -1.87
CA VAL A 69 -2.75 -2.91 -2.16
C VAL A 69 -2.99 -2.69 -3.64
N GLY A 70 -3.47 -3.74 -4.32
CA GLY A 70 -3.71 -3.76 -5.75
C GLY A 70 -3.19 -5.03 -6.41
N ASP A 71 -3.23 -5.00 -7.74
CA ASP A 71 -2.79 -6.08 -8.61
C ASP A 71 -2.19 -5.49 -9.90
N GLY A 72 -1.47 -6.30 -10.67
CA GLY A 72 -0.94 -5.91 -11.97
C GLY A 72 0.19 -6.79 -12.46
N SER A 73 0.64 -6.49 -13.67
CA SER A 73 1.64 -7.29 -14.40
C SER A 73 2.99 -7.40 -13.70
N TYR A 74 3.33 -6.45 -12.81
CA TYR A 74 4.62 -6.43 -12.11
C TYR A 74 4.56 -7.12 -10.73
N LEU A 75 3.40 -7.61 -10.29
CA LEU A 75 3.22 -8.17 -8.95
C LEU A 75 4.15 -9.35 -8.65
N ARG A 76 4.30 -10.28 -9.60
CA ARG A 76 5.12 -11.48 -9.38
C ARG A 76 6.59 -11.14 -9.19
N GLU A 77 7.11 -10.25 -10.02
CA GLU A 77 8.50 -9.80 -9.96
C GLU A 77 8.75 -8.99 -8.70
N LEU A 78 7.86 -8.05 -8.36
CA LEU A 78 7.96 -7.26 -7.15
C LEU A 78 7.99 -8.14 -5.89
N LYS A 79 7.13 -9.17 -5.81
CA LYS A 79 7.19 -10.17 -4.72
C LYS A 79 8.53 -10.89 -4.65
N ALA A 80 9.09 -11.25 -5.81
CA ALA A 80 10.39 -11.92 -5.91
C ALA A 80 11.56 -11.00 -5.57
N GLU A 81 11.45 -9.68 -5.76
CA GLU A 81 12.47 -8.71 -5.36
C GLU A 81 12.45 -8.46 -3.85
N THR A 82 11.25 -8.40 -3.27
CA THR A 82 11.04 -8.06 -1.85
C THR A 82 10.94 -9.27 -0.93
N TRP A 83 11.12 -10.50 -1.42
CA TRP A 83 10.86 -11.74 -0.65
C TRP A 83 11.63 -11.83 0.68
N ARG A 84 12.81 -11.20 0.75
CA ARG A 84 13.68 -11.19 1.93
C ARG A 84 13.11 -10.34 3.08
N TYR A 85 12.23 -9.39 2.78
CA TYR A 85 11.71 -8.43 3.75
C TYR A 85 10.47 -8.97 4.45
N LYS A 86 10.64 -9.35 5.73
CA LYS A 86 9.57 -9.98 6.52
C LYS A 86 8.35 -9.08 6.76
N ARG A 87 8.50 -7.75 6.70
CA ARG A 87 7.44 -6.76 6.95
C ARG A 87 6.86 -6.16 5.66
N VAL A 88 7.15 -6.78 4.51
CA VAL A 88 6.46 -6.47 3.25
C VAL A 88 5.18 -7.30 3.14
N ARG A 89 4.06 -6.65 2.83
CA ARG A 89 2.73 -7.25 2.74
C ARG A 89 2.08 -6.90 1.41
N PHE A 90 1.51 -7.91 0.75
CA PHE A 90 0.70 -7.75 -0.45
C PHE A 90 -0.73 -8.17 -0.11
N LEU A 91 -1.66 -7.22 -0.10
CA LEU A 91 -3.04 -7.46 0.32
C LEU A 91 -3.99 -7.75 -0.85
N GLY A 92 -3.49 -7.68 -2.09
CA GLY A 92 -4.26 -7.90 -3.30
C GLY A 92 -5.20 -6.74 -3.62
N ARG A 93 -6.08 -6.95 -4.61
CA ARG A 93 -7.05 -5.95 -5.04
C ARG A 93 -8.22 -5.89 -4.08
N VAL A 94 -8.54 -4.69 -3.62
CA VAL A 94 -9.73 -4.40 -2.80
C VAL A 94 -10.86 -3.96 -3.72
N ASP A 95 -12.06 -4.49 -3.52
CA ASP A 95 -13.24 -4.09 -4.29
C ASP A 95 -13.70 -2.68 -3.88
N TYR A 96 -14.14 -1.89 -4.85
CA TYR A 96 -14.59 -0.52 -4.58
C TYR A 96 -15.78 -0.48 -3.60
N SER A 97 -16.68 -1.47 -3.66
CA SER A 97 -17.81 -1.60 -2.73
C SER A 97 -17.38 -1.88 -1.28
N SER A 98 -16.13 -2.28 -1.08
CA SER A 98 -15.56 -2.55 0.25
C SER A 98 -14.68 -1.41 0.75
N LEU A 99 -14.51 -0.34 -0.03
CA LEU A 99 -13.87 0.88 0.47
C LEU A 99 -14.81 1.56 1.48
N PRO A 100 -14.25 2.09 2.58
CA PRO A 100 -15.02 2.86 3.55
C PRO A 100 -15.63 4.09 2.89
#